data_AF-A0A4R5Q672-F1
#
_entry.id   AF-A0A4R5Q672-F1
#
_cell.length_a   1.000
_cell.length_b   1.000
_cell.length_c   1.000
_cell.angle_alpha   90.00
_cell.angle_beta   90.00
_cell.angle_gamma   90.00
#
_symmetry.space_group_name_H-M   'P 1'
#
loop_
_entity.id
_entity.type
_entity.pdbx_description
1 polymer ?
#
loop_
_entity_poly.entity_id
_entity_poly.type
_entity_poly.pdbx_seq_one_letter_code
_entity_poly.pdbx_strand_id
1 'polypeptide(L)' 'MAKERGCKFYGYVKVDLQSQSPRRWKWSVRRDGSDVVVFSSDAPFAHAEDAWAAGQRVLRSLETGAVVDPHRMLVEVD' A
#
# COMPACT_ATOMS: atom_id res chain seq x y z
N MET A 1 -8.15 -17.17 13.97
CA MET A 1 -7.53 -16.20 13.04
C MET A 1 -8.65 -15.56 12.26
N ALA A 2 -9.01 -14.32 12.58
CA ALA A 2 -10.20 -13.67 12.04
C ALA A 2 -9.97 -13.33 10.56
N LYS A 3 -10.82 -13.90 9.71
CA LYS A 3 -10.90 -13.63 8.28
C LYS A 3 -11.53 -12.26 8.11
N GLU A 4 -10.73 -11.21 8.05
CA GLU A 4 -11.23 -9.84 7.95
C GLU A 4 -11.91 -9.62 6.61
N ARG A 5 -13.23 -9.45 6.70
CA ARG A 5 -14.15 -9.15 5.60
C ARG A 5 -13.78 -7.78 5.04
N GLY A 6 -13.70 -7.68 3.71
CA GLY A 6 -13.36 -6.46 2.97
C GLY A 6 -13.88 -5.19 3.65
N CYS A 7 -12.95 -4.45 4.26
CA CYS A 7 -13.27 -3.21 4.95
C CYS A 7 -13.61 -2.15 3.90
N LYS A 8 -14.87 -1.69 3.91
CA LYS A 8 -15.22 -0.40 3.32
C LYS A 8 -14.57 0.66 4.20
N PHE A 9 -13.50 1.29 3.70
CA PHE A 9 -12.83 2.37 4.41
C PHE A 9 -13.63 3.67 4.27
N TYR A 10 -14.08 4.22 5.40
CA TYR A 10 -14.71 5.54 5.45
C TYR A 10 -13.68 6.58 5.92
N GLY A 11 -13.20 7.41 4.99
CA GLY A 11 -12.27 8.51 5.28
C GLY A 11 -11.22 8.72 4.18
N TYR A 12 -10.43 9.77 4.33
CA TYR A 12 -9.31 10.06 3.44
C TYR A 12 -8.10 9.19 3.78
N VAL A 13 -7.47 8.63 2.76
CA VAL A 13 -6.22 7.86 2.84
C VAL A 13 -5.20 8.46 1.89
N LYS A 14 -3.91 8.32 2.21
CA LYS A 14 -2.80 8.81 1.39
C LYS A 14 -1.69 7.77 1.29
N VAL A 15 -0.87 7.90 0.26
CA VAL A 15 0.37 7.13 0.12
C VAL A 15 1.52 7.95 0.68
N ASP A 16 2.28 7.36 1.60
CA ASP A 16 3.52 7.90 2.13
C ASP A 16 4.70 7.07 1.63
N LEU A 17 5.81 7.75 1.28
CA LEU A 17 7.08 7.12 0.96
C LEU A 17 8.06 7.27 2.11
N GLN A 18 8.74 6.18 2.44
CA GLN A 18 9.79 6.16 3.44
C GLN A 18 11.10 5.72 2.81
N SER A 19 12.12 6.57 2.89
CA SER A 19 13.49 6.18 2.55
C SER A 19 14.14 5.43 3.72
N GLN A 20 14.85 4.34 3.43
CA GLN A 20 15.61 3.55 4.39
C GLN A 20 17.08 3.45 3.93
N SER A 21 17.99 3.14 4.85
CA SER A 21 19.41 2.87 4.54
C SER A 21 19.66 1.35 4.45
N PRO A 22 20.43 0.83 3.47
CA PRO A 22 20.96 1.55 2.30
C PRO A 22 19.82 2.12 1.45
N ARG A 23 20.08 3.17 0.64
CA ARG A 23 19.06 3.98 -0.06
C ARG A 23 18.03 3.11 -0.80
N ARG A 24 16.93 2.84 -0.11
CA ARG A 24 15.82 1.99 -0.53
C ARG A 24 14.52 2.65 -0.10
N TRP A 25 13.43 2.30 -0.76
CA TRP A 25 12.16 2.97 -0.59
C TRP A 25 11.06 1.99 -0.22
N LYS A 26 10.29 2.32 0.82
CA LYS A 26 9.05 1.63 1.14
C LYS A 26 7.89 2.58 0.93
N TRP A 27 6.72 2.03 0.63
CA TRP A 27 5.47 2.79 0.60
C TRP A 27 4.52 2.27 1.67
N SER A 28 3.65 3.16 2.17
CA SER A 28 2.52 2.78 3.01
C SER A 28 1.30 3.61 2.65
N VAL A 29 0.12 2.98 2.63
CA VAL A 29 -1.17 3.68 2.59
C VAL A 29 -1.60 3.90 4.03
N ARG A 30 -1.83 5.15 4.42
CA ARG A 30 -2.22 5.54 5.78
C ARG A 30 -3.51 6.34 5.75
N ARG A 31 -4.25 6.30 6.86
CA ARG A 31 -5.39 7.20 7.05
C ARG A 31 -4.87 8.61 7.29
N ASP A 32 -5.42 9.59 6.58
CA ASP A 32 -5.00 10.97 6.79
C ASP A 32 -5.41 11.46 8.19
N GLY A 33 -4.52 12.20 8.85
CA GLY A 33 -4.69 12.64 10.24
C GLY A 33 -4.58 11.55 11.31
N SER A 34 -4.09 10.35 10.96
CA SER A 34 -3.91 9.24 11.90
C SER A 34 -2.63 8.45 11.61
N ASP A 35 -2.05 7.82 12.63
CA ASP A 35 -0.91 6.92 12.48
C ASP A 35 -1.29 5.50 12.01
N VAL A 36 -2.57 5.28 11.68
CA VAL A 36 -3.05 3.98 11.20
C VAL A 36 -2.56 3.71 9.78
N VAL A 37 -1.68 2.70 9.68
CA VAL A 37 -1.26 2.10 8.41
C VAL A 37 -2.29 1.07 7.98
N VAL A 38 -2.78 1.21 6.75
CA VAL A 38 -3.78 0.33 6.15
C VAL A 38 -3.10 -0.74 5.30
N PHE A 39 -2.14 -0.33 4.47
CA PHE A 39 -1.31 -1.22 3.66
C PHE A 39 0.13 -0.72 3.66
N SER A 40 1.08 -1.61 3.44
CA SER A 40 2.48 -1.25 3.25
C SER A 40 3.18 -2.24 2.35
N SER A 41 4.26 -1.81 1.72
CA SER A 41 5.17 -2.70 1.01
C SER A 41 5.90 -3.63 1.98
N ASP A 42 5.83 -4.94 1.73
CA ASP A 42 6.64 -5.92 2.45
C ASP A 42 8.14 -5.71 2.15
N ALA A 43 8.47 -5.68 0.86
CA ALA A 43 9.83 -5.52 0.35
C ALA A 43 10.14 -4.05 -0.02
N PRO A 44 11.37 -3.58 0.25
CA PRO A 44 11.79 -2.26 -0.17
C PRO A 44 12.23 -2.20 -1.65
N PHE A 45 11.88 -1.12 -2.32
CA PHE A 45 12.20 -0.82 -3.72
C PHE A 45 13.56 -0.13 -3.85
N ALA A 46 14.20 -0.27 -5.02
CA ALA A 46 15.43 0.44 -5.35
C ALA A 46 15.17 1.93 -5.65
N HIS A 47 14.06 2.23 -6.34
CA HIS A 47 13.70 3.57 -6.79
C HIS A 47 12.44 4.08 -6.09
N ALA A 48 12.37 5.40 -5.88
CA ALA A 48 11.25 6.02 -5.18
C ALA A 48 9.98 6.00 -6.05
N GLU A 49 10.17 6.15 -7.35
CA GLU A 49 9.15 6.16 -8.39
C GLU A 49 8.41 4.82 -8.44
N ASP A 50 9.13 3.71 -8.32
CA ASP A 50 8.55 2.37 -8.30
C ASP A 50 7.72 2.15 -7.03
N ALA A 51 8.23 2.58 -5.87
CA ALA A 51 7.51 2.52 -4.61
C ALA A 51 6.23 3.37 -4.67
N TRP A 52 6.31 4.57 -5.26
CA TRP A 52 5.18 5.47 -5.45
C TRP A 52 4.11 4.87 -6.36
N ALA A 53 4.52 4.34 -7.52
CA ALA A 53 3.63 3.72 -8.48
C ALA A 53 2.91 2.50 -7.88
N ALA A 54 3.62 1.68 -7.10
CA ALA A 54 3.05 0.54 -6.40
C ALA A 54 2.01 0.98 -5.35
N GLY A 55 2.34 1.95 -4.49
CA GLY A 55 1.40 2.47 -3.51
C GLY A 55 0.15 3.11 -4.13
N GLN A 56 0.31 3.86 -5.23
CA GLN A 56 -0.82 4.44 -5.96
C GLN A 56 -1.74 3.39 -6.59
N ARG A 57 -1.20 2.25 -7.06
CA ARG A 57 -2.05 1.15 -7.59
C ARG A 57 -2.96 0.61 -6.49
N VAL A 58 -2.41 0.40 -5.29
CA VAL A 58 -3.19 -0.07 -4.13
C VAL A 58 -4.24 0.97 -3.74
N LEU A 59 -3.89 2.25 -3.69
CA LEU A 59 -4.82 3.33 -3.41
C LEU A 59 -6.02 3.32 -4.39
N ARG A 60 -5.76 3.23 -5.70
CA ARG A 60 -6.83 3.14 -6.72
C ARG A 60 -7.70 1.90 -6.57
N SER A 61 -7.12 0.76 -6.19
CA SER A 61 -7.90 -0.45 -5.91
C SER A 61 -8.84 -0.27 -4.71
N LEU A 62 -8.42 0.50 -3.70
CA LEU A 62 -9.29 0.87 -2.56
C LEU A 62 -10.41 1.83 -2.97
N GLU A 63 -10.11 2.82 -3.80
CA GLU A 63 -11.12 3.76 -4.32
C GLU A 63 -12.21 3.05 -5.13
N THR A 64 -11.85 2.00 -5.87
CA THR A 64 -12.78 1.22 -6.69
C THR A 64 -13.49 0.11 -5.91
N GLY A 65 -13.18 -0.08 -4.63
CA GLY A 65 -13.74 -1.15 -3.80
C GLY A 65 -13.33 -2.55 -4.26
N ALA A 66 -12.29 -2.67 -5.08
CA ALA A 66 -11.73 -3.95 -5.47
C ALA A 66 -11.12 -4.61 -4.23
N VAL A 67 -11.38 -5.91 -4.04
CA VAL A 67 -10.77 -6.67 -2.95
C VAL A 67 -9.27 -6.75 -3.21
N VAL A 68 -8.51 -5.91 -2.51
CA VAL A 68 -7.05 -5.99 -2.48
C VAL A 68 -6.71 -7.12 -1.53
N ASP A 69 -6.28 -8.26 -2.09
CA ASP A 69 -5.61 -9.28 -1.29
C ASP A 69 -4.19 -8.77 -1.01
N PRO A 70 -3.86 -8.42 0.24
CA PRO A 70 -2.55 -7.86 0.58
C PRO A 70 -1.39 -8.82 0.28
N HIS A 71 -1.66 -10.11 0.12
CA HIS A 71 -0.65 -11.13 -0.17
C HIS A 71 -0.56 -11.51 -1.66
N ARG A 72 -1.53 -11.09 -2.49
CA ARG A 72 -1.62 -11.48 -3.91
C ARG A 72 -1.07 -10.45 -4.90
N MET A 73 -0.60 -9.28 -4.44
CA MET A 73 0.14 -8.35 -5.31
C MET A 73 1.62 -8.73 -5.52
N LEU A 74 1.99 -9.94 -5.12
CA LEU A 74 3.19 -10.63 -5.58
C LEU A 74 2.75 -11.59 -6.70
N VAL A 75 3.33 -11.46 -7.89
CA VAL A 75 3.15 -12.32 -9.09
C VAL A 75 1.81 -12.06 -9.83
N GLU A 76 1.73 -11.62 -11.09
CA GLU A 76 2.48 -12.00 -12.30
C GLU A 76 2.82 -10.76 -13.16
N VAL A 77 4.06 -10.70 -13.62
CA VAL A 77 4.47 -9.98 -14.83
C VAL A 77 4.83 -11.09 -15.80
N ASP A 78 4.08 -11.23 -16.89
CA ASP A 78 4.52 -11.96 -18.09
C ASP A 78 5.21 -10.95 -19.02
#